data_AF-A0A944GUQ3-F1
#
_entry.id   AF-A0A944GUQ3-F1
#
_cell.length_a   1.000
_cell.length_b   1.000
_cell.length_c   1.000
_cell.angle_alpha   90.00
_cell.angle_beta   90.00
_cell.angle_gamma   90.00
#
_symmetry.space_group_name_H-M   'P 1'
#
loop_
_entity.id
_entity.type
_entity.pdbx_description
1 polymer ?
#
loop_
_entity_poly.entity_id
_entity_poly.type
_entity_poly.pdbx_seq_one_letter_code
_entity_poly.pdbx_strand_id
1 'polypeptide(L)' 'MMVEPKSSATILALADLADLSAKQLEEGRSIEEVIETLRSAALAVRTVIGPEEDSLDAEMETADEEESQSEDKSDISA' A
#
# COMPACT_ATOMS: atom_id res chain seq x y z
N MET A 1 -12.61 23.43 -20.59
CA MET A 1 -11.63 23.79 -19.55
C MET A 1 -10.62 22.66 -19.49
N MET A 2 -9.33 22.96 -19.56
CA MET A 2 -8.27 21.97 -19.38
C MET A 2 -8.15 21.78 -17.87
N VAL A 3 -8.63 20.65 -17.35
CA VAL A 3 -8.52 20.31 -15.93
C VAL A 3 -7.05 19.96 -15.72
N GLU A 4 -6.33 20.82 -15.01
CA GLU A 4 -4.97 20.52 -14.57
C GLU A 4 -5.01 19.17 -13.82
N PRO A 5 -4.10 18.23 -14.11
CA PRO A 5 -4.30 16.86 -13.68
C PRO A 5 -4.12 16.82 -12.17
N LYS A 6 -5.23 16.69 -11.43
CA LYS A 6 -5.25 16.39 -9.98
C LYS A 6 -4.20 15.31 -9.63
N SER A 7 -3.98 14.38 -10.55
CA SER A 7 -2.93 13.35 -10.50
C SER A 7 -1.51 13.88 -10.28
N SER A 8 -1.09 14.99 -10.89
CA SER A 8 0.30 15.48 -10.74
C SER A 8 0.59 15.99 -9.34
N ALA A 9 -0.35 16.70 -8.72
CA ALA A 9 -0.20 17.19 -7.34
C ALA A 9 -0.23 16.03 -6.33
N THR A 10 -1.14 15.06 -6.54
CA THR A 10 -1.21 13.85 -5.71
C THR A 10 0.04 12.99 -5.82
N ILE A 11 0.59 12.81 -7.03
CA ILE A 11 1.82 12.06 -7.26
C ILE A 11 3.01 12.73 -6.55
N LEU A 12 3.14 14.06 -6.63
CA LEU A 12 4.17 14.79 -5.90
C LEU A 12 4.03 14.63 -4.38
N ALA A 13 2.81 14.73 -3.84
CA ALA A 13 2.56 14.53 -2.42
C ALA A 13 2.91 13.10 -1.95
N LEU A 14 2.69 12.08 -2.79
CA LEU A 14 3.09 10.70 -2.49
C LEU A 14 4.62 10.53 -2.52
N ALA A 15 5.32 11.20 -3.44
CA ALA A 15 6.77 11.20 -3.49
C ALA A 15 7.38 11.88 -2.24
N ASP A 16 6.84 13.03 -1.84
CA ASP A 16 7.27 13.74 -0.63
C ASP A 16 7.02 12.90 0.63
N LEU A 17 5.90 12.18 0.70
CA LEU A 17 5.60 11.27 1.80
C LEU A 17 6.60 10.11 1.89
N ALA A 18 7.01 9.56 0.75
CA ALA A 18 8.01 8.49 0.71
C ALA A 18 9.38 8.98 1.18
N ASP A 19 9.81 10.17 0.73
CA ASP A 19 11.08 10.79 1.17
C ASP A 19 11.06 11.13 2.67
N LEU A 20 9.95 11.66 3.17
CA LEU A 20 9.75 11.90 4.61
C LEU A 20 9.88 10.61 5.42
N SER A 21 9.27 9.52 4.94
CA SER A 21 9.30 8.22 5.64
C SER A 21 10.71 7.62 5.69
N ALA A 22 11.48 7.76 4.61
CA ALA A 22 12.87 7.32 4.56
C ALA A 22 13.74 8.10 5.57
N LYS A 23 13.59 9.42 5.64
CA LYS A 23 14.29 10.28 6.61
C LYS A 23 13.96 9.92 8.05
N GLN A 24 12.69 9.66 8.36
CA GLN A 24 12.29 9.26 9.71
C GLN A 24 12.97 7.97 10.17
N LEU A 25 13.10 6.99 9.26
CA LEU A 25 13.83 5.75 9.54
C LEU A 25 15.34 5.99 9.70
N GLU A 26 15.94 6.85 8.88
CA GLU A 26 17.35 7.25 8.99
C GLU A 26 17.65 7.96 10.33
N GLU A 27 16.70 8.79 10.80
CA GLU A 27 16.77 9.49 12.08
C GLU A 27 16.54 8.57 13.30
N GLY A 28 16.24 7.28 13.07
CA GLY A 28 16.05 6.29 14.13
C GLY A 28 14.67 6.33 14.79
N ARG A 29 13.65 6.89 14.11
CA ARG A 29 12.26 6.73 14.58
C ARG A 29 11.85 5.27 14.54
N SER A 30 10.93 4.91 15.43
CA SER A 30 10.36 3.57 15.46
C SER A 30 9.56 3.28 14.19
N ILE A 31 9.58 2.02 13.75
CA ILE A 31 8.82 1.58 12.58
C ILE A 31 7.31 1.84 12.81
N GLU A 32 6.81 1.59 14.02
CA GLU A 32 5.44 1.88 14.43
C GLU A 32 5.03 3.35 14.19
N GLU A 33 5.87 4.32 14.57
CA GLU A 33 5.58 5.75 14.33
C GLU A 33 5.49 6.09 12.83
N VAL A 34 6.35 5.48 12.01
CA VAL A 34 6.34 5.66 10.56
C VAL A 34 5.09 5.03 9.96
N ILE A 35 4.67 3.85 10.44
CA ILE A 35 3.43 3.19 10.01
C ILE A 35 2.20 4.05 10.35
N GLU A 36 2.12 4.62 11.55
CA GLU A 36 1.02 5.51 11.94
C GLU A 36 0.95 6.76 11.04
N THR A 37 2.11 7.33 10.73
CA THR A 37 2.23 8.48 9.83
C THR A 37 1.73 8.13 8.42
N LEU A 38 2.17 7.00 7.86
CA LEU A 38 1.76 6.51 6.53
C LEU A 38 0.26 6.23 6.45
N ARG A 39 -0.32 5.59 7.49
CA ARG A 39 -1.77 5.33 7.56
C ARG A 39 -2.57 6.63 7.56
N SER A 40 -2.14 7.62 8.34
CA SER A 40 -2.78 8.92 8.42
C SER A 40 -2.71 9.68 7.10
N ALA A 41 -1.55 9.66 6.43
CA ALA A 41 -1.37 10.27 5.12
C ALA A 41 -2.22 9.59 4.04
N ALA A 42 -2.34 8.25 4.06
CA ALA A 42 -3.18 7.50 3.14
C ALA A 42 -4.67 7.89 3.26
N LEU A 43 -5.17 8.09 4.48
CA LEU A 43 -6.54 8.57 4.71
C LEU A 43 -6.72 9.97 4.10
N ALA A 44 -5.80 10.89 4.36
CA ALA A 44 -5.84 12.24 3.80
C ALA A 44 -5.86 12.21 2.26
N VAL A 45 -5.00 11.41 1.64
CA VAL A 45 -4.97 11.25 0.18
C VAL A 45 -6.29 10.70 -0.36
N ARG A 46 -6.90 9.70 0.29
CA ARG A 46 -8.21 9.16 -0.12
C ARG A 46 -9.32 10.22 -0.10
N THR A 47 -9.33 11.13 0.89
CA THR A 47 -10.30 12.24 0.95
C THR A 47 -10.14 13.25 -0.20
N VAL A 48 -8.95 13.36 -0.77
CA VAL A 48 -8.65 14.26 -1.90
C VAL A 48 -8.98 13.59 -3.24
N ILE A 49 -8.92 12.25 -3.31
CA ILE A 49 -9.15 11.48 -4.55
C ILE A 49 -10.64 11.17 -4.80
N GLY A 50 -11.53 11.11 -3.79
CA GLY A 50 -12.96 10.85 -3.98
C GLY A 50 -13.90 11.55 -2.97
N PRO A 51 -15.08 12.01 -3.42
CA PRO A 51 -16.24 11.11 -3.40
C PRO A 51 -16.99 11.12 -4.74
N GLU A 52 -16.73 10.11 -5.58
CA GLU A 52 -17.68 9.62 -6.58
C GLU A 52 -17.64 8.08 -6.43
N GLU A 53 -18.55 7.58 -5.59
CA GLU A 53 -19.05 6.21 -5.40
C GLU A 53 -18.10 4.99 -5.31
N ASP A 54 -18.21 4.31 -4.16
CA ASP A 54 -18.20 2.87 -3.92
C ASP A 54 -17.04 1.95 -4.36
N SER A 55 -16.65 1.10 -3.41
CA SER A 55 -15.91 -0.17 -3.55
C SER A 55 -14.41 -0.09 -3.86
N LEU A 56 -13.61 0.27 -2.86
CA LEU A 56 -12.37 -0.49 -2.64
C LEU A 56 -12.53 -1.21 -1.31
N ASP A 57 -13.18 -2.35 -1.47
CA ASP A 57 -13.49 -3.34 -0.47
C ASP A 57 -12.25 -3.69 0.37
N ALA A 58 -12.55 -3.99 1.62
CA ALA A 58 -11.60 -4.28 2.66
C ALA A 58 -11.03 -5.70 2.51
N GLU A 59 -10.34 -5.99 1.40
CA GLU A 59 -9.54 -7.21 1.27
C GLU A 59 -8.10 -6.94 1.77
N MET A 60 -8.00 -6.50 3.03
CA MET A 60 -6.86 -6.86 3.86
C MET A 60 -7.19 -8.23 4.45
N GLU A 61 -7.19 -9.24 3.58
CA GLU A 61 -7.34 -10.62 4.00
C GLU A 61 -6.09 -10.95 4.83
N THR A 62 -6.39 -11.32 6.06
CA THR A 62 -5.48 -11.78 7.09
C THR A 62 -4.53 -12.83 6.53
N ALA A 63 -3.27 -12.75 6.93
CA ALA A 63 -2.41 -13.93 6.97
C ALA A 63 -3.16 -15.06 7.66
N ASP A 64 -3.48 -16.11 6.92
CA ASP A 64 -3.65 -17.44 7.49
C ASP A 64 -2.74 -18.39 6.71
N GLU A 65 -2.11 -19.23 7.51
CA GLU A 65 -1.05 -20.15 7.18
C GLU A 65 -1.59 -21.25 6.23
N GLU A 66 -0.69 -21.93 5.54
CA GLU A 66 -0.62 -23.40 5.45
C GLU A 66 0.50 -23.75 4.45
N GLU A 67 1.64 -24.15 5.02
CA GLU A 67 2.51 -25.17 4.45
C GLU A 67 1.70 -26.24 3.72
N SER A 68 2.13 -26.67 2.53
CA SER A 68 2.46 -28.09 2.31
C SER A 68 2.73 -28.46 0.85
N GLN A 69 3.91 -29.06 0.69
CA GLN A 69 4.19 -30.25 -0.10
C GLN A 69 4.27 -30.15 -1.63
N SER A 70 5.54 -30.14 -2.05
CA SER A 70 6.08 -30.79 -3.24
C SER A 70 5.28 -32.02 -3.71
N GLU A 71 4.75 -31.96 -4.94
CA GLU A 71 4.31 -33.16 -5.66
C GLU A 71 5.43 -33.68 -6.56
N ASP A 72 6.19 -34.64 -6.03
CA ASP A 72 6.85 -35.68 -6.82
C ASP A 72 5.78 -36.69 -7.24
N LYS A 73 5.50 -36.77 -8.55
CA LYS A 73 4.82 -37.92 -9.15
C LYS A 73 5.50 -38.27 -10.46
N SER A 74 6.58 -39.02 -10.30
CA SER A 74 7.14 -39.88 -11.35
C SER A 74 6.21 -41.08 -11.52
N ASP A 75 5.32 -41.10 -12.51
CA ASP A 75 4.67 -42.34 -12.94
C ASP A 75 4.14 -42.23 -14.38
N ILE A 76 4.86 -42.87 -15.31
CA ILE A 76 4.21 -43.51 -16.45
C ILE A 76 4.78 -44.94 -16.54
N SER A 77 3.96 -45.88 -16.09
CA SER A 77 4.15 -47.33 -16.21
C SER A 77 3.06 -47.88 -17.12
N ALA A 78 3.42 -48.80 -18.04
CA ALA A 78 2.70 -50.02 -18.41
C ALA A 78 3.44 -50.74 -19.54
#